data_AF-A0A4R7S6S3-F1
#
_entry.id   AF-A0A4R7S6S3-F1
#
_cell.length_a   1.000
_cell.length_b   1.000
_cell.length_c   1.000
_cell.angle_alpha   90.00
_cell.angle_beta   90.00
_cell.angle_gamma   90.00
#
_symmetry.space_group_name_H-M   'P 1'
#
loop_
_entity.id
_entity.type
_entity.pdbx_description
1 polymer ?
#
loop_
_entity_poly.entity_id
_entity_poly.type
_entity_poly.pdbx_seq_one_letter_code
_entity_poly.pdbx_strand_id
1 'polypeptide(L)'
;MKNFIHFLSLVILTTASLQAEELPPLTDPDLPQPLDLGYAEDLVTHSPFTRSVNLEESLQLTSISYVNGRPVATVLNKATNERILVFEEPNALGWRLTGAVAGTDLTNTQVEMMVGPELLVMHYHQSSPGTEMAGSPKARLAGKSSGKKEGGKLSVSSLLGDDGRELYGSLSSDARSKFKKIIHEQMTKKPDMTKEQSSAYAQKIYAKIKENDRPSGTPSPKSPKSAKPSKKKQGA
;
A
#
# COMPACT_ATOMS: atom_id res chain seq x y z
N MET A 1 95.63 -24.03 -13.60
CA MET A 1 94.54 -24.09 -14.59
C MET A 1 93.89 -22.71 -14.68
N LYS A 2 93.75 -22.19 -15.91
CA LYS A 2 92.83 -21.12 -16.39
C LYS A 2 93.05 -19.71 -15.79
N ASN A 3 93.76 -18.77 -16.43
CA ASN A 3 93.53 -18.04 -17.71
C ASN A 3 92.16 -17.32 -17.74
N PHE A 4 91.96 -16.09 -18.22
CA PHE A 4 92.77 -14.91 -18.57
C PHE A 4 91.69 -13.86 -18.94
N ILE A 5 91.89 -12.60 -18.59
CA ILE A 5 90.97 -11.49 -18.85
C ILE A 5 91.13 -11.03 -20.31
N HIS A 6 90.01 -10.80 -21.03
CA HIS A 6 89.76 -9.68 -21.98
C HIS A 6 88.40 -9.91 -22.69
N PHE A 7 87.42 -9.04 -22.48
CA PHE A 7 87.10 -7.80 -23.21
C PHE A 7 86.30 -8.04 -24.51
N LEU A 8 85.16 -7.34 -24.57
CA LEU A 8 84.47 -6.89 -25.79
C LEU A 8 83.79 -7.94 -26.69
N SER A 9 82.45 -7.99 -26.68
CA SER A 9 81.67 -7.44 -27.80
C SER A 9 80.18 -7.71 -27.61
N LEU A 10 79.44 -6.62 -27.67
CA LEU A 10 78.00 -6.46 -27.73
C LEU A 10 77.47 -7.04 -29.06
N VAL A 11 76.55 -8.02 -29.00
CA VAL A 11 75.62 -8.28 -30.10
C VAL A 11 74.22 -8.41 -29.52
N ILE A 12 73.47 -7.33 -29.66
CA ILE A 12 72.05 -7.23 -29.37
C ILE A 12 71.32 -8.01 -30.49
N LEU A 13 70.74 -9.17 -30.19
CA LEU A 13 69.73 -9.77 -31.07
C LEU A 13 68.41 -9.05 -30.79
N THR A 14 68.13 -8.02 -31.59
CA THR A 14 66.80 -7.40 -31.70
C THR A 14 65.84 -8.43 -32.30
N THR A 15 64.93 -8.96 -31.49
CA THR A 15 63.69 -9.57 -31.96
C THR A 15 62.88 -8.49 -32.67
N ALA A 16 62.78 -8.58 -33.99
CA ALA A 16 61.88 -7.76 -34.79
C ALA A 16 60.44 -8.10 -34.40
N SER A 17 59.83 -7.28 -33.54
CA SER A 17 58.38 -7.19 -33.44
C SER A 17 57.86 -6.72 -34.79
N LEU A 18 57.35 -7.66 -35.58
CA LEU A 18 56.63 -7.38 -36.81
C LEU A 18 55.29 -6.73 -36.39
N GLN A 19 55.29 -5.39 -36.29
CA GLN A 19 54.04 -4.65 -36.24
C GLN A 19 53.38 -4.82 -37.61
N ALA A 20 52.41 -5.73 -37.67
CA ALA A 20 51.40 -5.68 -38.71
C ALA A 20 50.66 -4.35 -38.51
N GLU A 21 50.90 -3.40 -39.39
CA GLU A 21 50.08 -2.22 -39.54
C GLU A 21 48.72 -2.70 -40.09
N GLU A 22 47.80 -2.94 -39.16
CA GLU A 22 46.44 -3.36 -39.45
C GLU A 22 45.71 -2.16 -40.07
N LEU A 23 45.84 -2.03 -41.39
CA LEU A 23 45.00 -1.17 -42.20
C LEU A 23 43.54 -1.51 -41.86
N PRO A 24 42.66 -0.51 -41.61
CA PRO A 24 41.25 -0.78 -41.37
C PRO A 24 40.71 -1.60 -42.55
N PRO A 25 40.03 -2.72 -42.30
CA PRO A 25 39.58 -3.60 -43.37
C PRO A 25 38.72 -2.80 -44.34
N LEU A 26 39.10 -2.84 -45.62
CA LEU A 26 38.32 -2.28 -46.72
C LEU A 26 36.94 -2.93 -46.67
N THR A 27 35.96 -2.21 -46.15
CA THR A 27 34.62 -2.74 -45.92
C THR A 27 33.91 -2.78 -47.26
N ASP A 28 33.77 -3.98 -47.83
CA ASP A 28 33.05 -4.19 -49.09
C ASP A 28 31.58 -3.77 -48.92
N PRO A 29 31.09 -2.75 -49.63
CA PRO A 29 29.73 -2.24 -49.47
C PRO A 29 28.65 -3.20 -49.97
N ASP A 30 29.01 -4.22 -50.76
CA ASP A 30 28.09 -5.26 -51.23
C ASP A 30 27.93 -6.42 -50.24
N LEU A 31 28.76 -6.47 -49.19
CA LEU A 31 28.63 -7.43 -48.11
C LEU A 31 27.87 -6.80 -46.93
N PRO A 32 27.03 -7.59 -46.22
CA PRO A 32 26.42 -7.11 -44.99
C PRO A 32 27.51 -6.71 -44.01
N GLN A 33 27.42 -5.49 -43.47
CA GLN A 33 28.40 -5.01 -42.50
C GLN A 33 28.36 -5.86 -41.23
N PRO A 34 29.52 -6.13 -40.61
CA PRO A 34 29.56 -6.83 -39.33
C PRO A 34 28.72 -6.07 -38.29
N LEU A 35 27.95 -6.83 -37.50
CA LEU A 35 27.09 -6.27 -36.47
C LEU A 35 27.95 -5.51 -35.45
N ASP A 36 27.72 -4.19 -35.34
CA ASP A 36 28.35 -3.39 -34.30
C ASP A 36 27.77 -3.79 -32.93
N LEU A 37 28.65 -4.30 -32.08
CA LEU A 37 28.31 -4.83 -30.76
C LEU A 37 27.79 -3.75 -29.81
N GLY A 38 28.06 -2.46 -30.08
CA GLY A 38 27.48 -1.36 -29.31
C GLY A 38 25.94 -1.32 -29.39
N TYR A 39 25.34 -1.75 -30.51
CA TYR A 39 23.88 -1.86 -30.62
C TYR A 39 23.32 -3.10 -29.89
N ALA A 40 24.13 -4.13 -29.72
CA ALA A 40 23.74 -5.35 -29.03
C ALA A 40 23.95 -5.26 -27.52
N GLU A 41 24.70 -4.29 -27.01
CA GLU A 41 25.06 -4.20 -25.59
C GLU A 41 23.83 -4.07 -24.67
N ASP A 42 22.82 -3.30 -25.08
CA ASP A 42 21.54 -3.20 -24.36
C ASP A 42 20.75 -4.53 -24.41
N LEU A 43 20.77 -5.22 -25.56
CA LEU A 43 20.15 -6.54 -25.71
C LEU A 43 20.86 -7.64 -24.91
N VAL A 44 22.18 -7.52 -24.72
CA VAL A 44 22.98 -8.47 -23.94
C VAL A 44 22.78 -8.22 -22.44
N THR A 45 22.77 -6.95 -22.02
CA THR A 45 22.60 -6.56 -20.60
C THR A 45 21.15 -6.70 -20.12
N HIS A 46 20.17 -6.41 -20.99
CA HIS A 46 18.75 -6.48 -20.70
C HIS A 46 18.01 -7.41 -21.68
N SER A 47 18.57 -8.62 -21.87
CA SER A 47 17.98 -9.61 -22.76
C SER A 47 16.54 -9.97 -22.36
N PRO A 48 15.56 -9.76 -23.26
CA PRO A 48 14.19 -10.16 -23.00
C PRO A 48 14.01 -11.68 -23.06
N PHE A 49 14.97 -12.42 -23.64
CA PHE A 49 14.88 -13.86 -23.86
C PHE A 49 15.47 -14.68 -22.71
N THR A 50 16.32 -14.09 -21.87
CA THR A 50 16.95 -14.80 -20.74
C THR A 50 16.38 -14.41 -19.39
N ARG A 51 15.41 -13.49 -19.35
CA ARG A 51 14.75 -13.09 -18.11
C ARG A 51 13.71 -14.15 -17.70
N SER A 52 13.90 -14.79 -16.56
CA SER A 52 12.84 -15.55 -15.90
C SER A 52 11.76 -14.57 -15.40
N VAL A 53 10.61 -14.54 -16.07
CA VAL A 53 9.46 -13.75 -15.63
C VAL A 53 8.59 -14.64 -14.76
N ASN A 54 8.63 -14.44 -13.44
CA ASN A 54 7.69 -15.09 -12.53
C ASN A 54 6.32 -14.42 -12.66
N LEU A 55 5.49 -14.92 -13.57
CA LEU A 55 4.15 -14.36 -13.80
C LEU A 55 3.28 -14.44 -12.53
N GLU A 56 3.44 -15.50 -11.73
CA GLU A 56 2.74 -15.71 -10.45
C GLU A 56 2.95 -14.57 -9.44
N GLU A 57 4.15 -13.97 -9.40
CA GLU A 57 4.46 -12.88 -8.45
C GLU A 57 3.88 -11.54 -8.93
N SER A 58 3.80 -11.37 -10.26
CA SER A 58 3.36 -10.13 -10.89
C SER A 58 1.84 -10.04 -11.08
N LEU A 59 1.16 -11.19 -11.21
CA LEU A 59 -0.27 -11.25 -11.49
C LEU A 59 -1.04 -11.72 -10.27
N GLN A 60 -2.13 -11.03 -9.96
CA GLN A 60 -2.98 -11.35 -8.82
C GLN A 60 -4.43 -11.54 -9.29
N LEU A 61 -5.04 -12.67 -8.91
CA LEU A 61 -6.45 -12.89 -9.15
C LEU A 61 -7.27 -12.03 -8.18
N THR A 62 -8.10 -11.15 -8.74
CA THR A 62 -8.93 -10.22 -7.95
C THR A 62 -10.41 -10.56 -7.99
N SER A 63 -10.88 -11.23 -9.04
CA SER A 63 -12.28 -11.63 -9.17
C SER A 63 -12.42 -12.76 -10.19
N ILE A 64 -13.40 -13.63 -9.96
CA ILE A 64 -13.96 -14.54 -10.98
C ILE A 64 -15.45 -14.23 -11.07
N SER A 65 -15.99 -14.19 -12.27
CA SER A 65 -17.41 -14.00 -12.53
C SER A 65 -17.85 -14.88 -13.69
N TYR A 66 -19.14 -15.14 -13.79
CA TYR A 66 -19.72 -15.87 -14.92
C TYR A 66 -20.64 -14.95 -15.69
N VAL A 67 -20.38 -14.76 -16.97
CA VAL A 67 -21.21 -13.96 -17.88
C VAL A 67 -21.79 -14.91 -18.92
N ASN A 68 -23.13 -15.01 -18.97
CA ASN A 68 -23.83 -15.95 -19.85
C ASN A 68 -23.36 -17.42 -19.68
N GLY A 69 -23.02 -17.81 -18.44
CA GLY A 69 -22.50 -19.14 -18.12
C GLY A 69 -21.03 -19.37 -18.49
N ARG A 70 -20.33 -18.36 -19.03
CA ARG A 70 -18.89 -18.45 -19.35
C ARG A 70 -18.04 -17.78 -18.27
N PRO A 71 -16.93 -18.40 -17.84
CA PRO A 71 -16.06 -17.83 -16.82
C PRO A 71 -15.31 -16.60 -17.36
N VAL A 72 -15.19 -15.58 -16.51
CA VAL A 72 -14.45 -14.35 -16.75
C VAL A 72 -13.62 -14.07 -15.50
N ALA A 73 -12.31 -13.95 -15.67
CA ALA A 73 -11.39 -13.63 -14.58
C ALA A 73 -10.92 -12.18 -14.70
N THR A 74 -10.78 -11.51 -13.57
CA THR A 74 -10.13 -10.20 -13.48
C THR A 74 -8.79 -10.36 -12.78
N VAL A 75 -7.73 -10.08 -13.52
CA VAL A 75 -6.34 -10.19 -13.05
C VAL A 75 -5.78 -8.78 -12.87
N LEU A 76 -5.12 -8.53 -11.75
CA LEU A 76 -4.37 -7.32 -11.48
C LEU A 76 -2.89 -7.57 -11.78
N ASN A 77 -2.31 -6.78 -12.67
CA ASN A 77 -0.86 -6.72 -12.82
C ASN A 77 -0.30 -5.78 -11.73
N LYS A 78 0.48 -6.31 -10.80
CA LYS A 78 1.10 -5.55 -9.70
C LYS A 78 2.15 -4.55 -10.17
N ALA A 79 2.82 -4.81 -11.30
CA ALA A 79 3.84 -3.93 -11.83
C ALA A 79 3.23 -2.67 -12.46
N THR A 80 2.16 -2.82 -13.24
CA THR A 80 1.49 -1.70 -13.93
C THR A 80 0.27 -1.15 -13.17
N ASN A 81 -0.23 -1.87 -12.16
CA ASN A 81 -1.51 -1.63 -11.48
C ASN A 81 -2.73 -1.68 -12.42
N GLU A 82 -2.61 -2.36 -13.56
CA GLU A 82 -3.69 -2.49 -14.53
C GLU A 82 -4.54 -3.74 -14.25
N ARG A 83 -5.84 -3.60 -14.47
CA ARG A 83 -6.80 -4.71 -14.37
C ARG A 83 -7.13 -5.22 -15.76
N ILE A 84 -6.83 -6.48 -15.99
CA ILE A 84 -7.01 -7.14 -17.27
C ILE A 84 -8.12 -8.18 -17.11
N LEU A 85 -9.07 -8.12 -18.04
CA LEU A 85 -10.12 -9.12 -18.16
C LEU A 85 -9.61 -10.26 -19.04
N VAL A 86 -9.84 -11.48 -18.57
CA VAL A 86 -9.43 -12.69 -19.26
C VAL A 86 -10.64 -13.59 -19.41
N PHE A 87 -10.84 -14.06 -20.64
CA PHE A 87 -11.96 -14.89 -21.06
C PHE A 87 -11.43 -16.23 -21.54
N GLU A 88 -12.30 -17.17 -21.84
CA GLU A 88 -11.94 -18.43 -22.51
C GLU A 88 -11.31 -18.18 -23.91
N GLU A 89 -11.73 -17.12 -24.59
CA GLU A 89 -11.11 -16.68 -25.84
C GLU A 89 -9.88 -15.79 -25.57
N PRO A 90 -8.81 -15.90 -26.38
CA PRO A 90 -7.62 -15.06 -26.24
C PRO A 90 -7.95 -13.57 -26.35
N ASN A 91 -7.49 -12.78 -25.38
CA ASN A 91 -7.56 -11.33 -25.45
C ASN A 91 -6.46 -10.75 -26.35
N ALA A 92 -6.36 -9.41 -26.44
CA ALA A 92 -5.34 -8.72 -27.25
C ALA A 92 -3.89 -9.04 -26.84
N LEU A 93 -3.68 -9.53 -25.61
CA LEU A 93 -2.38 -9.96 -25.09
C LEU A 93 -2.12 -11.47 -25.35
N GLY A 94 -3.07 -12.16 -25.98
CA GLY A 94 -3.03 -13.60 -26.18
C GLY A 94 -3.36 -14.43 -24.94
N TRP A 95 -3.91 -13.80 -23.89
CA TRP A 95 -4.23 -14.49 -22.64
C TRP A 95 -5.62 -15.08 -22.71
N ARG A 96 -5.76 -16.32 -22.25
CA ARG A 96 -7.05 -17.02 -22.20
C ARG A 96 -7.20 -17.86 -20.95
N LEU A 97 -8.43 -18.11 -20.54
CA LEU A 97 -8.78 -19.04 -19.48
C LEU A 97 -8.87 -20.46 -20.01
N THR A 98 -8.23 -21.39 -19.33
CA THR A 98 -8.39 -22.83 -19.58
C THR A 98 -9.33 -23.48 -18.57
N GLY A 99 -9.43 -22.92 -17.36
CA GLY A 99 -10.30 -23.43 -16.32
C GLY A 99 -10.56 -22.41 -15.22
N ALA A 100 -11.72 -22.51 -14.58
CA ALA A 100 -12.04 -21.73 -13.40
C ALA A 100 -12.78 -22.63 -12.42
N VAL A 101 -12.26 -22.71 -11.20
CA VAL A 101 -12.94 -23.39 -10.08
C VAL A 101 -13.41 -22.30 -9.15
N ALA A 102 -14.69 -21.97 -9.26
CA ALA A 102 -15.34 -21.07 -8.32
C ALA A 102 -15.77 -21.88 -7.08
N GLY A 103 -15.05 -21.71 -5.98
CA GLY A 103 -15.42 -22.28 -4.69
C GLY A 103 -16.45 -21.39 -3.98
N THR A 104 -17.26 -21.98 -3.09
CA THR A 104 -18.06 -21.21 -2.12
C THR A 104 -17.16 -20.44 -1.15
N ASP A 105 -15.98 -20.99 -0.89
CA ASP A 105 -14.91 -20.33 -0.13
C ASP A 105 -13.93 -19.64 -1.09
N LEU A 106 -13.68 -18.36 -0.84
CA LEU A 106 -12.71 -17.55 -1.59
C LEU A 106 -11.31 -18.17 -1.60
N THR A 107 -10.92 -18.93 -0.57
CA THR A 107 -9.61 -19.57 -0.48
C THR A 107 -9.43 -20.72 -1.47
N ASN A 108 -10.51 -21.39 -1.84
CA ASN A 108 -10.49 -22.51 -2.79
C ASN A 108 -10.75 -22.06 -4.23
N THR A 109 -10.90 -20.75 -4.42
CA THR A 109 -11.17 -20.17 -5.72
C THR A 109 -9.87 -20.08 -6.51
N GLN A 110 -9.79 -20.83 -7.60
CA GLN A 110 -8.60 -20.91 -8.46
C GLN A 110 -8.96 -20.71 -9.92
N VAL A 111 -8.02 -20.15 -10.68
CA VAL A 111 -8.11 -19.94 -12.12
C VAL A 111 -6.90 -20.54 -12.77
N GLU A 112 -7.13 -21.29 -13.85
CA GLU A 112 -6.10 -21.73 -14.77
C GLU A 112 -6.17 -20.84 -16.02
N MET A 113 -5.06 -20.18 -16.32
CA MET A 113 -4.95 -19.22 -17.40
C MET A 113 -3.71 -19.55 -18.24
N MET A 114 -3.83 -19.42 -19.54
CA MET A 114 -2.71 -19.51 -20.47
C MET A 114 -2.23 -18.11 -20.85
N VAL A 115 -0.94 -17.86 -20.65
CA VAL A 115 -0.26 -16.61 -21.01
C VAL A 115 0.83 -16.96 -22.02
N GLY A 116 0.56 -16.75 -23.31
CA GLY A 116 1.44 -17.23 -24.37
C GLY A 116 1.58 -18.77 -24.32
N PRO A 117 2.79 -19.33 -24.13
CA PRO A 117 3.00 -20.78 -23.99
C PRO A 117 2.89 -21.30 -22.54
N GLU A 118 2.76 -20.43 -21.54
CA GLU A 118 2.81 -20.79 -20.12
C GLU A 118 1.40 -20.99 -19.54
N LEU A 119 1.22 -22.05 -18.74
CA LEU A 119 -0.01 -22.29 -17.99
C LEU A 119 0.18 -21.84 -16.54
N LEU A 120 -0.64 -20.89 -16.12
CA LEU A 120 -0.58 -20.21 -14.85
C LEU A 120 -1.79 -20.60 -14.00
N VAL A 121 -1.54 -21.10 -12.79
CA VAL A 121 -2.59 -21.39 -11.81
C VAL A 121 -2.57 -20.33 -10.73
N MET A 122 -3.65 -19.57 -10.62
CA MET A 122 -3.75 -18.45 -9.69
C MET A 122 -4.85 -18.67 -8.68
N HIS A 123 -4.53 -18.41 -7.41
CA HIS A 123 -5.50 -18.42 -6.32
C HIS A 123 -6.04 -17.02 -6.06
N TYR A 124 -7.30 -16.95 -5.64
CA TYR A 124 -7.90 -15.69 -5.23
C TYR A 124 -7.17 -15.15 -4.00
N HIS A 125 -6.57 -13.96 -4.14
CA HIS A 125 -5.91 -13.31 -3.03
C HIS A 125 -6.79 -12.19 -2.48
N GLN A 126 -7.27 -12.37 -1.24
CA GLN A 126 -8.01 -11.35 -0.51
C GLN A 126 -7.05 -10.26 -0.01
N SER A 127 -6.50 -9.46 -0.94
CA SER A 127 -5.75 -8.26 -0.56
C SER A 127 -6.75 -7.28 0.06
N SER A 128 -6.68 -7.13 1.38
CA SER A 128 -7.39 -6.05 2.06
C SER A 128 -6.91 -4.71 1.46
N PRO A 129 -7.82 -3.79 1.06
CA PRO A 129 -7.42 -2.47 0.63
C PRO A 129 -6.93 -1.69 1.86
N GLY A 130 -5.65 -1.85 2.22
CA GLY A 130 -5.09 -1.20 3.41
C GLY A 130 -3.67 -1.57 3.83
N THR A 131 -3.00 -2.51 3.17
CA THR A 131 -1.60 -2.87 3.47
C THR A 131 -1.10 -3.43 2.14
N GLU A 132 -0.36 -2.69 1.32
CA GLU A 132 1.04 -2.33 1.53
C GLU A 132 1.40 -1.03 0.78
N MET A 133 1.75 0.02 1.53
CA MET A 133 2.71 1.03 1.10
C MET A 133 3.46 1.48 2.36
N ALA A 134 4.42 0.67 2.76
CA ALA A 134 5.51 1.17 3.59
C ALA A 134 6.36 2.08 2.69
N GLY A 135 6.20 3.40 2.81
CA GLY A 135 7.19 4.34 2.26
C GLY A 135 6.72 5.61 1.54
N SER A 136 5.44 5.99 1.51
CA SER A 136 5.07 7.30 0.97
C SER A 136 5.20 8.42 2.03
N PRO A 137 5.96 9.50 1.79
CA PRO A 137 6.18 10.54 2.78
C PRO A 137 4.85 11.20 3.13
N LYS A 138 4.69 11.47 4.42
CA LYS A 138 3.55 12.14 5.03
C LYS A 138 3.44 13.56 4.45
N ALA A 139 2.81 13.69 3.29
CA ALA A 139 2.44 14.97 2.72
C ALA A 139 1.45 15.61 3.68
N ARG A 140 1.96 16.52 4.51
CA ARG A 140 1.20 17.53 5.21
C ARG A 140 0.54 18.42 4.15
N LEU A 141 -0.60 18.01 3.62
CA LEU A 141 -1.53 18.95 3.02
C LEU A 141 -2.76 19.07 3.92
N ALA A 142 -2.86 20.25 4.51
CA ALA A 142 -4.09 20.80 5.04
C ALA A 142 -5.15 20.79 3.92
N GLY A 143 -5.99 19.77 3.93
CA GLY A 143 -7.08 19.59 2.99
C GLY A 143 -8.30 19.14 3.78
N LYS A 144 -9.21 20.08 3.99
CA LYS A 144 -10.52 19.92 4.61
C LYS A 144 -11.35 18.93 3.79
N SER A 145 -11.14 17.63 3.98
CA SER A 145 -11.90 16.58 3.30
C SER A 145 -13.03 16.11 4.20
N SER A 146 -14.19 16.70 3.97
CA SER A 146 -15.49 16.10 4.21
C SER A 146 -15.61 14.80 3.42
N GLY A 147 -14.94 13.74 3.89
CA GLY A 147 -15.03 12.40 3.35
C GLY A 147 -16.32 11.75 3.82
N LYS A 148 -17.36 11.82 2.97
CA LYS A 148 -18.61 11.07 3.07
C LYS A 148 -18.27 9.57 3.08
N LYS A 149 -18.07 8.97 4.27
CA LYS A 149 -18.11 7.52 4.45
C LYS A 149 -19.57 7.09 4.43
N GLU A 150 -20.02 6.73 3.23
CA GLU A 150 -21.28 6.07 2.96
C GLU A 150 -21.20 4.65 3.53
N GLY A 151 -21.85 4.47 4.68
CA GLY A 151 -21.64 3.34 5.60
C GLY A 151 -21.84 3.84 7.01
N GLY A 152 -23.08 4.26 7.30
CA GLY A 152 -23.51 5.14 8.39
C GLY A 152 -23.29 4.61 9.81
N LYS A 153 -22.05 4.34 10.20
CA LYS A 153 -21.67 4.27 11.60
C LYS A 153 -21.37 5.68 12.05
N LEU A 154 -22.42 6.41 12.45
CA LEU A 154 -22.29 7.73 13.07
C LEU A 154 -21.21 7.64 14.15
N SER A 155 -20.08 8.30 13.91
CA SER A 155 -18.99 8.29 14.88
C SER A 155 -19.49 8.99 16.14
N VAL A 156 -19.35 8.32 17.29
CA VAL A 156 -19.78 8.87 18.59
C VAL A 156 -19.10 10.21 18.90
N SER A 157 -17.93 10.48 18.29
CA SER A 157 -17.25 11.78 18.35
C SER A 157 -18.04 12.90 17.66
N SER A 158 -18.84 12.60 16.62
CA SER A 158 -19.64 13.60 15.90
C SER A 158 -20.83 14.12 16.71
N LEU A 159 -21.25 13.38 17.75
CA LEU A 159 -22.33 13.80 18.64
C LEU A 159 -21.86 14.86 19.65
N LEU A 160 -20.55 15.09 19.74
CA LEU A 160 -19.95 15.95 20.73
C LEU A 160 -19.71 17.38 20.21
N GLY A 161 -20.13 17.67 18.98
CA GLY A 161 -19.99 18.98 18.31
C GLY A 161 -18.80 19.02 17.34
N ASP A 162 -18.48 20.21 16.87
CA ASP A 162 -17.41 20.45 15.88
C ASP A 162 -16.02 20.06 16.44
N ASP A 163 -15.79 20.33 17.72
CA ASP A 163 -14.57 19.93 18.45
C ASP A 163 -14.64 18.48 18.97
N GLY A 164 -15.67 17.73 18.59
CA GLY A 164 -15.98 16.43 19.18
C GLY A 164 -14.89 15.39 18.98
N ARG A 165 -14.07 15.51 17.93
CA ARG A 165 -12.90 14.66 17.69
C ARG A 165 -11.79 14.92 18.71
N GLU A 166 -11.55 16.17 19.06
CA GLU A 166 -10.51 16.58 20.00
C GLU A 166 -10.93 16.27 21.43
N LEU A 167 -12.18 16.58 21.77
CA LEU A 167 -12.78 16.25 23.05
C LEU A 167 -12.75 14.73 23.29
N TYR A 168 -13.20 13.94 22.33
CA TYR A 168 -13.12 12.47 22.44
C TYR A 168 -11.68 11.97 22.55
N GLY A 169 -10.73 12.59 21.85
CA GLY A 169 -9.30 12.28 21.93
C GLY A 169 -8.66 12.62 23.28
N SER A 170 -9.23 13.57 24.03
CA SER A 170 -8.73 13.98 25.36
C SER A 170 -9.06 13.00 26.48
N LEU A 171 -9.96 12.04 26.25
CA LEU A 171 -10.29 10.98 27.19
C LEU A 171 -9.27 9.82 27.09
N SER A 172 -9.04 9.14 28.21
CA SER A 172 -8.26 7.90 28.26
C SER A 172 -8.88 6.81 27.35
N SER A 173 -8.10 5.78 27.00
CA SER A 173 -8.61 4.62 26.23
C SER A 173 -9.85 3.98 26.88
N ASP A 174 -9.86 3.92 28.20
CA ASP A 174 -10.89 3.25 28.98
C ASP A 174 -12.14 4.12 29.09
N ALA A 175 -11.96 5.42 29.29
CA ALA A 175 -13.03 6.41 29.26
C ALA A 175 -13.70 6.51 27.88
N ARG A 176 -12.92 6.46 26.80
CA ARG A 176 -13.44 6.43 25.42
C ARG A 176 -14.32 5.20 25.15
N SER A 177 -13.94 4.05 25.70
CA SER A 177 -14.68 2.80 25.57
C SER A 177 -15.99 2.84 26.37
N LYS A 178 -15.96 3.36 27.61
CA LYS A 178 -17.14 3.58 28.44
C LYS A 178 -18.12 4.55 27.79
N PHE A 179 -17.62 5.66 27.24
CA PHE A 179 -18.43 6.64 26.52
C PHE A 179 -19.16 6.01 25.34
N LYS A 180 -18.42 5.27 24.50
CA LYS A 180 -19.00 4.58 23.34
C LYS A 180 -20.09 3.59 23.75
N LYS A 181 -19.87 2.82 24.82
CA LYS A 181 -20.85 1.84 25.32
C LYS A 181 -22.15 2.51 25.78
N ILE A 182 -22.06 3.57 26.58
CA ILE A 182 -23.24 4.29 27.10
C ILE A 182 -24.04 4.94 25.96
N ILE A 183 -23.36 5.57 25.01
CA ILE A 183 -24.03 6.20 23.86
C ILE A 183 -24.70 5.14 22.98
N HIS A 184 -24.02 4.01 22.73
CA HIS A 184 -24.60 2.92 21.95
C HIS A 184 -25.84 2.32 22.64
N GLU A 185 -25.78 2.10 23.95
CA GLU A 185 -26.89 1.60 24.74
C GLU A 185 -28.08 2.56 24.70
N GLN A 186 -27.83 3.87 24.82
CA GLN A 186 -28.88 4.88 24.73
C GLN A 186 -29.52 4.93 23.34
N MET A 187 -28.73 4.88 22.27
CA MET A 187 -29.22 4.85 20.89
C MET A 187 -30.01 3.58 20.57
N THR A 188 -29.65 2.45 21.19
CA THR A 188 -30.40 1.19 21.06
C THR A 188 -31.75 1.28 21.79
N LYS A 189 -31.77 1.93 22.97
CA LYS A 189 -32.99 2.09 23.78
C LYS A 189 -33.95 3.16 23.27
N LYS A 190 -33.44 4.16 22.55
CA LYS A 190 -34.23 5.28 22.01
C LYS A 190 -33.85 5.55 20.55
N PRO A 191 -34.37 4.74 19.61
CA PRO A 191 -34.11 4.92 18.18
C PRO A 191 -34.70 6.22 17.61
N ASP A 192 -35.74 6.78 18.23
CA ASP A 192 -36.47 7.97 17.75
C ASP A 192 -35.93 9.31 18.26
N MET A 193 -34.72 9.34 18.84
CA MET A 193 -34.17 10.56 19.43
C MET A 193 -33.66 11.54 18.36
N THR A 194 -34.10 12.80 18.43
CA THR A 194 -33.60 13.88 17.56
C THR A 194 -32.09 14.07 17.74
N LYS A 195 -31.40 14.48 16.66
CA LYS A 195 -29.94 14.70 16.64
C LYS A 195 -29.46 15.67 17.75
N GLU A 196 -30.26 16.68 18.07
CA GLU A 196 -29.95 17.68 19.11
C GLU A 196 -30.06 17.12 20.54
N GLN A 197 -31.07 16.29 20.80
CA GLN A 197 -31.20 15.61 22.09
C GLN A 197 -30.07 14.60 22.29
N SER A 198 -29.68 13.94 21.19
CA SER A 198 -28.55 13.01 21.15
C SER A 198 -27.22 13.70 21.45
N SER A 199 -26.97 14.88 20.88
CA SER A 199 -25.74 15.64 21.13
C SER A 199 -25.70 16.22 22.54
N ALA A 200 -26.81 16.77 23.04
CA ALA A 200 -26.90 17.27 24.42
C ALA A 200 -26.67 16.15 25.45
N TYR A 201 -27.23 14.97 25.21
CA TYR A 201 -26.97 13.79 26.04
C TYR A 201 -25.50 13.36 25.97
N ALA A 202 -24.91 13.32 24.77
CA ALA A 202 -23.51 12.97 24.58
C ALA A 202 -22.56 13.94 25.31
N GLN A 203 -22.81 15.25 25.26
CA GLN A 203 -22.05 16.25 26.00
C GLN A 203 -22.14 16.04 27.52
N LYS A 204 -23.33 15.72 28.04
CA LYS A 204 -23.53 15.43 29.48
C LYS A 204 -22.76 14.19 29.93
N ILE A 205 -22.82 13.10 29.16
CA ILE A 205 -22.08 11.87 29.49
C ILE A 205 -20.57 12.10 29.36
N TYR A 206 -20.15 12.84 28.34
CA TYR A 206 -18.74 13.20 28.17
C TYR A 206 -18.20 13.98 29.37
N ALA A 207 -18.91 15.01 29.85
CA ALA A 207 -18.51 15.77 31.04
C ALA A 207 -18.39 14.86 32.27
N LYS A 208 -19.37 13.96 32.47
CA LYS A 208 -19.35 12.98 33.58
C LYS A 208 -18.17 12.02 33.49
N ILE A 209 -17.82 11.55 32.31
CA ILE A 209 -16.70 10.64 32.12
C ILE A 209 -15.38 11.39 32.29
N LYS A 210 -15.24 12.58 31.70
CA LYS A 210 -14.05 13.42 31.84
C LYS A 210 -13.73 13.76 33.29
N GLU A 211 -14.76 14.00 34.12
CA GLU A 211 -14.59 14.25 35.54
C GLU A 211 -14.10 13.01 36.31
N ASN A 212 -14.56 11.82 35.94
CA ASN A 212 -14.12 10.54 36.53
C ASN A 212 -12.79 10.02 35.95
N ASP A 213 -12.37 10.52 34.80
CA ASP A 213 -11.16 10.13 34.07
C ASP A 213 -9.96 11.04 34.36
N ARG A 214 -10.14 12.06 35.22
CA ARG A 214 -9.03 12.88 35.68
C ARG A 214 -8.00 11.99 36.37
N PRO A 215 -6.70 12.05 35.99
CA PRO A 215 -5.66 11.33 36.71
C PRO A 215 -5.68 11.81 38.16
N SER A 216 -5.55 10.87 39.10
CA SER A 216 -5.54 11.08 40.55
C SER A 216 -4.32 11.89 41.03
N GLY A 217 -4.19 13.14 40.57
CA GLY A 217 -2.98 13.93 40.74
C GLY A 217 -3.04 15.35 40.20
N THR A 218 -4.14 16.09 40.36
CA THR A 218 -4.10 17.57 40.35
C THR A 218 -5.30 18.14 41.15
N PRO A 219 -5.13 19.13 42.03
CA PRO A 219 -6.18 19.55 42.97
C PRO A 219 -7.32 20.25 42.23
N SER A 220 -8.56 19.88 42.57
CA SER A 220 -9.76 20.65 42.24
C SER A 220 -9.63 22.10 42.70
N PRO A 221 -9.96 23.12 41.86
CA PRO A 221 -10.25 24.44 42.40
C PRO A 221 -11.52 24.31 43.24
N LYS A 222 -11.38 24.59 44.54
CA LYS A 222 -12.49 24.66 45.49
C LYS A 222 -13.59 25.53 44.89
N SER A 223 -14.79 24.96 44.74
CA SER A 223 -16.03 25.70 44.63
C SER A 223 -16.08 26.79 45.72
N PRO A 224 -16.37 28.07 45.40
CA PRO A 224 -16.52 29.09 46.42
C PRO A 224 -17.69 28.67 47.32
N LYS A 225 -17.40 28.50 48.62
CA LYS A 225 -18.39 28.25 49.67
C LYS A 225 -19.43 29.36 49.61
N SER A 226 -20.67 28.98 49.34
CA SER A 226 -21.86 29.79 49.62
C SER A 226 -21.80 30.27 51.07
N ALA A 227 -21.59 31.57 51.25
CA ALA A 227 -21.70 32.21 52.54
C ALA A 227 -23.17 32.13 53.00
N LYS A 228 -23.35 31.57 54.19
CA LYS A 228 -24.60 31.42 54.91
C LYS A 228 -25.25 32.81 55.13
N PRO A 229 -26.56 32.99 54.94
CA PRO A 229 -27.20 34.28 55.14
C PRO A 229 -27.27 34.61 56.63
N SER A 230 -26.74 35.76 57.02
CA SER A 230 -26.91 36.35 58.34
C SER A 230 -28.31 36.95 58.45
N LYS A 231 -29.10 36.43 59.42
CA LYS A 231 -30.33 37.09 59.89
C LYS A 231 -30.00 38.51 60.33
N LYS A 232 -30.62 39.52 59.71
CA LYS A 232 -30.77 40.84 60.34
C LYS A 232 -32.24 41.23 60.39
N LYS A 233 -32.63 41.48 61.63
CA LYS A 233 -33.93 41.83 62.19
C LYS A 233 -34.11 43.35 62.05
N GLN A 234 -35.27 43.79 61.60
CA GLN A 234 -35.89 45.11 61.80
C GLN A 234 -37.32 44.95 61.23
N GLY A 235 -38.42 45.01 61.98
CA GLY A 235 -38.68 45.74 63.21
C GLY A 235 -39.45 47.02 62.84
N ALA A 236 -40.77 46.92 62.94
CA ALA A 236 -41.82 47.95 63.00
C ALA A 236 -41.76 49.11 62.01
#